data_AF-C6PT24-F1
#
_entry.id   AF-C6PT24-F1
#
_cell.length_a   1.000
_cell.length_b   1.000
_cell.length_c   1.000
_cell.angle_alpha   90.00
_cell.angle_beta   90.00
_cell.angle_gamma   90.00
#
_symmetry.space_group_name_H-M   'P 1'
#
loop_
_entity.id
_entity.type
_entity.pdbx_description
1 polymer ?
#
loop_
_entity_poly.entity_id
_entity_poly.type
_entity_poly.pdbx_seq_one_letter_code
_entity_poly.pdbx_strand_id
1 'polypeptide(L)'
;MVTPINQAHEAQEYIDKIKEKDSCMCTYRINNNENTVIVNIKNVEMFLEGVASIPLIENHNGMQSVIDIGSKTINVIKTRNNRILMVDTIDELGSFEYYEDLINKINNREINTSNIQQLIEDGVYTHDKELLKKYLKKVLNETNKIVKFDTCVNVNFTGGTIELFKSQGLNFEKGNIKIMKEPVFTNVKGSKMFLDAKYKIAAGE
;
A
#
# COMPACT_ATOMS: atom_id res chain seq x y z
N MET A 1 -0.22 9.76 9.04
CA MET A 1 0.44 8.45 9.02
C MET A 1 -0.58 7.41 8.57
N VAL A 2 -0.13 6.25 8.09
CA VAL A 2 -1.01 5.19 7.59
C VAL A 2 -0.73 3.92 8.39
N THR A 3 -1.76 3.18 8.76
CA THR A 3 -1.66 1.93 9.54
C THR A 3 -2.42 0.81 8.83
N PRO A 4 -1.88 -0.42 8.77
CA PRO A 4 -2.60 -1.59 8.29
C PRO A 4 -3.98 -1.71 8.96
N ILE A 5 -4.99 -2.16 8.23
CA ILE A 5 -6.38 -2.23 8.74
C ILE A 5 -6.45 -3.10 10.02
N ASN A 6 -5.76 -4.24 10.04
CA ASN A 6 -5.72 -5.15 11.18
C ASN A 6 -5.03 -4.56 12.44
N GLN A 7 -4.26 -3.47 12.28
CA GLN A 7 -3.58 -2.74 13.36
C GLN A 7 -4.29 -1.44 13.75
N ALA A 8 -5.50 -1.20 13.26
CA ALA A 8 -6.25 0.03 13.52
C ALA A 8 -6.40 0.36 15.03
N HIS A 9 -6.45 -0.67 15.88
CA HIS A 9 -6.57 -0.53 17.33
C HIS A 9 -5.34 0.11 18.00
N GLU A 10 -4.16 0.06 17.37
CA GLU A 10 -2.91 0.66 17.86
C GLU A 10 -2.76 2.14 17.46
N ALA A 11 -3.66 2.67 16.63
CA ALA A 11 -3.50 3.99 16.01
C ALA A 11 -3.32 5.12 17.04
N GLN A 12 -4.01 5.07 18.17
CA GLN A 12 -3.91 6.08 19.22
C GLN A 12 -2.54 6.08 19.90
N GLU A 13 -1.98 4.90 20.18
CA GLU A 13 -0.66 4.76 20.79
C GLU A 13 0.41 5.41 19.91
N TYR A 14 0.35 5.20 18.59
CA TYR A 14 1.29 5.85 17.67
C TYR A 14 1.10 7.36 17.59
N ILE A 15 -0.14 7.86 17.64
CA ILE A 15 -0.41 9.32 17.70
C ILE A 15 0.22 9.92 18.95
N ASP A 16 0.05 9.27 20.10
CA ASP A 16 0.52 9.77 21.38
C ASP A 16 2.05 9.82 21.42
N LYS A 17 2.73 8.75 20.96
CA LYS A 17 4.20 8.71 20.82
C LYS A 17 4.76 9.84 19.94
N ILE A 18 4.05 10.22 18.88
CA ILE A 18 4.48 11.33 18.02
C ILE A 18 4.25 12.67 18.73
N LYS A 19 3.12 12.84 19.42
CA LYS A 19 2.77 14.09 20.11
C LYS A 19 3.61 14.36 21.37
N GLU A 20 4.21 13.34 21.98
CA GLU A 20 5.22 13.53 23.03
C GLU A 20 6.42 14.36 22.57
N LYS A 21 6.67 14.45 21.26
CA LYS A 21 7.71 15.29 20.64
C LYS A 21 7.07 16.32 19.70
N ASP A 22 6.52 17.38 20.28
CA ASP A 22 5.89 18.50 19.56
C ASP A 22 6.86 19.25 18.63
N SER A 23 8.17 19.13 18.88
CA SER A 23 9.25 19.63 18.04
C SER A 23 10.43 18.65 18.00
N CYS A 24 11.01 18.48 16.82
CA CYS A 24 12.22 17.69 16.62
C CYS A 24 13.22 18.47 15.76
N MET A 25 14.46 18.57 16.23
CA MET A 25 15.56 19.11 15.43
C MET A 25 16.13 17.98 14.57
N CYS A 26 16.04 18.13 13.26
CA CYS A 26 16.56 17.17 12.30
C CYS A 26 17.72 17.80 11.53
N THR A 27 18.92 17.24 11.70
CA THR A 27 20.08 17.59 10.88
C THR A 27 20.21 16.59 9.74
N TYR A 28 20.32 17.11 8.52
CA TYR A 28 20.51 16.30 7.32
C TYR A 28 21.63 16.87 6.48
N ARG A 29 22.29 15.99 5.72
CA ARG A 29 23.39 16.36 4.82
C ARG A 29 23.02 15.97 3.40
N ILE A 30 23.09 16.94 2.49
CA ILE A 30 23.00 16.70 1.05
C ILE A 30 24.33 17.14 0.46
N ASN A 31 25.07 16.18 -0.12
CA ASN A 31 26.46 16.38 -0.55
C ASN A 31 27.34 16.88 0.62
N ASN A 32 27.99 18.04 0.47
CA ASN A 32 28.82 18.65 1.50
C ASN A 32 28.08 19.71 2.35
N ASN A 33 26.77 19.89 2.12
CA ASN A 33 25.99 20.89 2.85
C ASN A 33 25.21 20.21 3.98
N GLU A 34 25.50 20.62 5.20
CA GLU A 34 24.75 20.24 6.39
C GLU A 34 23.71 21.31 6.71
N ASN A 35 22.46 20.90 6.85
CA ASN A 35 21.35 21.77 7.19
C ASN A 35 20.64 21.21 8.41
N THR A 36 20.13 22.11 9.25
CA THR A 36 19.29 21.76 10.39
C THR A 36 17.92 22.37 10.20
N VAL A 37 16.88 21.56 10.32
CA VAL A 37 15.49 21.99 10.31
C VAL A 37 14.83 21.64 11.63
N ILE A 38 13.96 22.53 12.10
CA ILE A 38 13.10 22.26 13.25
C ILE A 38 11.75 21.86 12.68
N VAL A 39 11.36 20.61 12.91
CA VAL A 39 10.06 20.08 12.53
C VAL A 39 9.12 20.24 13.71
N ASN A 40 8.09 21.07 13.55
CA ASN A 40 7.04 21.27 14.56
C ASN A 40 5.79 20.49 14.16
N ILE A 41 5.35 19.56 15.01
CA ILE A 41 4.21 18.69 14.76
C ILE A 41 3.01 19.22 15.53
N LYS A 42 2.11 19.94 14.84
CA LYS A 42 0.89 20.50 15.47
C LYS A 42 -0.25 19.51 15.53
N ASN A 43 -0.40 18.70 14.47
CA ASN A 43 -1.48 17.74 14.34
C ASN A 43 -0.95 16.42 13.78
N VAL A 44 -1.58 15.33 14.22
CA VAL A 44 -1.28 13.98 13.74
C VAL A 44 -2.61 13.31 13.43
N GLU A 45 -2.70 12.77 12.23
CA GLU A 45 -3.88 12.05 11.75
C GLU A 45 -3.46 10.67 11.24
N MET A 46 -4.32 9.70 11.50
CA MET A 46 -4.13 8.30 11.12
C MET A 46 -5.14 7.90 10.07
N PHE A 47 -4.65 7.27 9.01
CA PHE A 47 -5.46 6.67 7.97
C PHE A 47 -5.23 5.16 7.94
N LEU A 48 -6.25 4.40 7.56
CA LEU A 48 -6.05 2.99 7.28
C LEU A 48 -5.46 2.80 5.89
N GLU A 49 -4.57 1.82 5.74
CA GLU A 49 -4.01 1.43 4.45
C GLU A 49 -5.13 1.02 3.47
N GLY A 50 -4.95 1.38 2.21
CA GLY A 50 -5.97 1.27 1.16
C GLY A 50 -7.13 2.26 1.29
N VAL A 51 -7.66 2.51 2.50
CA VAL A 51 -8.69 3.56 2.73
C VAL A 51 -8.14 4.93 2.37
N ALA A 52 -6.89 5.20 2.75
CA ALA A 52 -6.19 6.42 2.39
C ALA A 52 -6.15 6.67 0.88
N SER A 53 -6.22 5.63 0.06
CA SER A 53 -6.18 5.72 -1.41
C SER A 53 -7.53 6.07 -2.05
N ILE A 54 -8.65 6.04 -1.31
CA ILE A 54 -10.00 6.31 -1.84
C ILE A 54 -10.10 7.63 -2.63
N PRO A 55 -9.57 8.79 -2.16
CA PRO A 55 -9.70 10.06 -2.87
C PRO A 55 -9.09 10.10 -4.26
N LEU A 56 -8.25 9.11 -4.60
CA LEU A 56 -7.57 9.00 -5.89
C LEU A 56 -8.36 8.18 -6.92
N ILE A 57 -9.53 7.65 -6.57
CA ILE A 57 -10.41 6.94 -7.50
C ILE A 57 -11.00 7.97 -8.47
N GLU A 58 -10.82 7.78 -9.78
CA GLU A 58 -11.24 8.77 -10.80
C GLU A 58 -12.76 8.95 -10.89
N ASN A 59 -13.55 7.92 -10.57
CA ASN A 59 -15.00 7.97 -10.55
C ASN A 59 -15.56 7.27 -9.31
N HIS A 60 -16.24 8.04 -8.47
CA HIS A 60 -16.80 7.53 -7.21
C HIS A 60 -18.25 7.05 -7.30
N ASN A 61 -18.88 7.15 -8.48
CA ASN A 61 -20.26 6.71 -8.66
C ASN A 61 -20.36 5.18 -8.68
N GLY A 62 -21.43 4.67 -8.07
CA GLY A 62 -21.68 3.24 -7.99
C GLY A 62 -20.76 2.55 -6.98
N MET A 63 -20.61 1.24 -7.14
CA MET A 63 -19.78 0.41 -6.27
C MET A 63 -18.33 0.43 -6.75
N GLN A 64 -17.38 0.76 -5.89
CA GLN A 64 -15.95 0.77 -6.20
C GLN A 64 -15.21 -0.11 -5.19
N SER A 65 -14.04 -0.61 -5.55
CA SER A 65 -13.13 -1.21 -4.57
C SER A 65 -11.70 -0.71 -4.70
N VAL A 66 -10.96 -0.77 -3.60
CA VAL A 66 -9.51 -0.61 -3.54
C VAL A 66 -8.92 -1.90 -2.97
N ILE A 67 -7.91 -2.43 -3.65
CA ILE A 67 -7.14 -3.61 -3.24
C ILE A 67 -5.70 -3.15 -3.14
N ASP A 68 -5.21 -2.97 -1.92
CA ASP A 68 -3.86 -2.52 -1.64
C ASP A 68 -2.99 -3.72 -1.24
N ILE A 69 -2.07 -4.09 -2.14
CA ILE A 69 -1.21 -5.27 -1.99
C ILE A 69 0.12 -4.84 -1.39
N GLY A 70 0.26 -5.11 -0.09
CA GLY A 70 1.48 -4.89 0.67
C GLY A 70 2.45 -6.07 0.61
N SER A 71 3.45 -6.01 1.48
CA SER A 71 4.48 -7.05 1.60
C SER A 71 3.98 -8.29 2.35
N LYS A 72 3.18 -8.10 3.40
CA LYS A 72 2.64 -9.18 4.24
C LYS A 72 1.14 -9.41 4.06
N THR A 73 0.38 -8.38 3.74
CA THR A 73 -1.08 -8.40 3.74
C THR A 73 -1.64 -7.77 2.46
N ILE A 74 -2.91 -8.06 2.19
CA ILE A 74 -3.72 -7.31 1.24
C ILE A 74 -4.88 -6.65 1.98
N ASN A 75 -4.96 -5.33 1.88
CA ASN A 75 -6.07 -4.55 2.40
C ASN A 75 -7.14 -4.42 1.31
N VAL A 76 -8.39 -4.75 1.64
CA VAL A 76 -9.53 -4.75 0.72
C VAL A 76 -10.60 -3.79 1.21
N ILE A 77 -10.98 -2.85 0.36
CA ILE A 77 -11.95 -1.81 0.69
C ILE A 77 -13.03 -1.78 -0.37
N LYS A 78 -14.30 -1.74 0.06
CA LYS A 78 -15.45 -1.57 -0.82
C LYS A 78 -16.18 -0.29 -0.46
N THR A 79 -16.47 0.54 -1.46
CA THR A 79 -17.17 1.81 -1.28
C THR A 79 -18.34 1.93 -2.24
N ARG A 80 -19.35 2.74 -1.87
CA ARG A 80 -20.43 3.13 -2.77
C ARG A 80 -20.69 4.63 -2.63
N ASN A 81 -20.58 5.37 -3.73
CA ASN A 81 -20.80 6.83 -3.74
C ASN A 81 -20.05 7.53 -2.58
N ASN A 82 -18.73 7.29 -2.46
CA ASN A 82 -17.85 7.80 -1.39
C ASN A 82 -18.07 7.24 0.02
N ARG A 83 -19.07 6.37 0.24
CA ARG A 83 -19.27 5.75 1.55
C ARG A 83 -18.54 4.42 1.62
N ILE A 84 -17.71 4.25 2.64
CA ILE A 84 -17.07 2.96 2.94
C ILE A 84 -18.17 2.00 3.40
N LEU A 85 -18.24 0.83 2.76
CA LEU A 85 -19.18 -0.24 3.10
C LEU A 85 -18.49 -1.39 3.81
N MET A 86 -17.25 -1.68 3.43
CA MET A 86 -16.46 -2.77 3.97
C MET A 86 -14.98 -2.42 3.87
N VAL A 87 -14.26 -2.84 4.90
CA VAL A 87 -12.82 -2.75 5.06
C VAL A 87 -12.41 -4.09 5.65
N ASP A 88 -11.50 -4.79 4.98
CA ASP A 88 -11.08 -6.14 5.35
C ASP A 88 -9.59 -6.32 5.04
N THR A 89 -8.96 -7.32 5.66
CA THR A 89 -7.54 -7.66 5.46
C THR A 89 -7.41 -9.14 5.17
N ILE A 90 -6.68 -9.47 4.10
CA ILE A 90 -6.20 -10.83 3.87
C ILE A 90 -4.80 -10.91 4.48
N ASP A 91 -4.71 -11.52 5.66
CA ASP A 91 -3.44 -11.78 6.32
C ASP A 91 -2.63 -12.84 5.56
N GLU A 92 -1.31 -12.75 5.66
CA GLU A 92 -0.34 -13.70 5.09
C GLU A 92 -0.43 -13.87 3.55
N LEU A 93 -1.10 -12.96 2.85
CA LEU A 93 -1.17 -12.92 1.39
C LEU A 93 -0.57 -11.62 0.87
N GLY A 94 0.75 -11.44 0.99
CA GLY A 94 1.50 -10.32 0.42
C GLY A 94 2.64 -10.79 -0.48
N SER A 95 3.53 -9.88 -0.92
CA SER A 95 4.68 -10.27 -1.75
C SER A 95 5.62 -11.27 -1.06
N PHE A 96 5.62 -11.34 0.27
CA PHE A 96 6.43 -12.29 1.03
C PHE A 96 6.12 -13.74 0.66
N GLU A 97 4.87 -14.08 0.39
CA GLU A 97 4.50 -15.44 -0.06
C GLU A 97 5.23 -15.81 -1.37
N TYR A 98 5.26 -14.89 -2.34
CA TYR A 98 6.02 -15.11 -3.58
C TYR A 98 7.52 -15.30 -3.31
N TYR A 99 8.10 -14.48 -2.43
CA TYR A 99 9.52 -14.57 -2.10
C TYR A 99 9.86 -15.87 -1.36
N GLU A 100 9.00 -16.33 -0.46
CA GLU A 100 9.15 -17.63 0.21
C GLU A 100 9.11 -18.79 -0.78
N ASP A 101 8.15 -18.80 -1.71
CA ASP A 101 8.09 -19.79 -2.80
C ASP A 101 9.36 -19.77 -3.66
N LEU A 102 9.89 -18.57 -3.96
CA LEU A 102 11.13 -18.42 -4.72
C LEU A 102 12.34 -18.95 -3.95
N ILE A 103 12.47 -18.62 -2.66
CA ILE A 103 13.56 -19.08 -1.78
C ILE A 103 13.53 -20.61 -1.69
N ASN A 104 12.35 -21.19 -1.47
CA ASN A 104 12.17 -22.64 -1.42
C ASN A 104 12.58 -23.31 -2.73
N LYS A 105 12.27 -22.68 -3.88
CA LYS A 105 12.69 -23.18 -5.19
C LYS A 105 14.21 -23.09 -5.39
N ILE A 106 14.86 -22.02 -4.95
CA ILE A 106 16.32 -21.87 -5.03
C ILE A 106 17.02 -22.91 -4.15
N ASN A 107 16.40 -23.26 -3.00
CA ASN A 107 16.88 -24.29 -2.08
C ASN A 107 18.31 -24.04 -1.57
N ASN A 108 18.60 -22.80 -1.16
CA ASN A 108 19.85 -22.39 -0.54
C ASN A 108 19.57 -21.82 0.87
N ARG A 109 20.22 -22.39 1.89
CA ARG A 109 20.00 -22.07 3.30
C ARG A 109 20.47 -20.67 3.71
N GLU A 110 21.33 -20.03 2.91
CA GLU A 110 21.82 -18.67 3.18
C GLU A 110 20.83 -17.59 2.73
N ILE A 111 19.82 -17.96 1.95
CA ILE A 111 18.81 -17.04 1.41
C ILE A 111 17.58 -17.06 2.31
N ASN A 112 17.06 -15.87 2.61
CA ASN A 112 15.84 -15.69 3.36
C ASN A 112 15.10 -14.42 2.90
N THR A 113 13.93 -14.15 3.49
CA THR A 113 13.08 -13.02 3.09
C THR A 113 13.72 -11.65 3.31
N SER A 114 14.75 -11.54 4.17
CA SER A 114 15.44 -10.27 4.41
C SER A 114 16.48 -9.92 3.35
N ASN A 115 17.03 -10.89 2.62
CA ASN A 115 18.11 -10.66 1.66
C ASN A 115 17.75 -10.95 0.19
N ILE A 116 16.67 -11.71 -0.08
CA ILE A 116 16.32 -12.13 -1.45
C ILE A 116 16.12 -10.96 -2.42
N GLN A 117 15.52 -9.85 -1.97
CA GLN A 117 15.31 -8.67 -2.84
C GLN A 117 16.64 -8.06 -3.26
N GLN A 118 17.54 -7.82 -2.31
CA GLN A 118 18.87 -7.31 -2.60
C GLN A 118 19.64 -8.24 -3.53
N LEU A 119 19.59 -9.56 -3.31
CA LEU A 119 20.26 -10.52 -4.19
C LEU A 119 19.71 -10.53 -5.62
N ILE A 120 18.43 -10.18 -5.81
CA ILE A 120 17.84 -10.00 -7.14
C ILE A 120 18.31 -8.68 -7.76
N GLU A 121 18.35 -7.59 -6.99
CA GLU A 121 18.84 -6.28 -7.42
C GLU A 121 20.32 -6.34 -7.84
N ASP A 122 21.13 -7.10 -7.09
CA ASP A 122 22.56 -7.34 -7.36
C ASP A 122 22.78 -8.32 -8.53
N GLY A 123 21.71 -8.90 -9.09
CA GLY A 123 21.77 -9.82 -10.24
C GLY A 123 22.23 -11.24 -9.91
N VAL A 124 22.30 -11.62 -8.63
CA VAL A 124 22.67 -12.97 -8.18
C VAL A 124 21.56 -13.97 -8.47
N TYR A 125 20.30 -13.55 -8.28
CA TYR A 125 19.12 -14.34 -8.63
C TYR A 125 18.17 -13.54 -9.52
N THR A 126 17.26 -14.24 -10.20
CA THR A 126 16.24 -13.63 -11.03
C THR A 126 14.86 -13.97 -10.52
N HIS A 127 13.89 -13.10 -10.76
CA HIS A 127 12.48 -13.44 -10.53
C HIS A 127 12.06 -14.66 -11.35
N ASP A 128 11.19 -15.47 -10.77
CA ASP A 128 10.53 -16.56 -11.48
C ASP A 128 9.16 -16.11 -11.97
N LYS A 129 9.03 -15.96 -13.29
CA LYS A 129 7.82 -15.43 -13.91
C LYS A 129 6.61 -16.37 -13.75
N GLU A 130 6.81 -17.68 -13.69
CA GLU A 130 5.70 -18.63 -13.54
C GLU A 130 5.21 -18.70 -12.09
N LEU A 131 6.13 -18.65 -11.12
CA LEU A 131 5.76 -18.46 -9.70
C LEU A 131 5.02 -17.14 -9.50
N LEU A 132 5.51 -16.05 -10.11
CA LEU A 132 4.87 -14.74 -9.97
C LEU A 132 3.46 -14.72 -10.61
N LYS A 133 3.27 -15.38 -11.76
CA LYS A 133 1.92 -15.55 -12.36
C LYS A 133 0.99 -16.37 -11.47
N LYS A 134 1.50 -17.44 -10.85
CA LYS A 134 0.72 -18.27 -9.92
C LYS A 134 0.30 -17.45 -8.70
N TYR A 135 1.22 -16.66 -8.13
CA TYR A 135 0.93 -15.74 -7.04
C TYR A 135 -0.11 -14.68 -7.45
N LEU A 136 0.06 -14.01 -8.58
CA LEU A 136 -0.92 -13.04 -9.10
C LEU A 136 -2.31 -13.67 -9.26
N LYS A 137 -2.39 -14.90 -9.79
CA LYS A 137 -3.66 -15.63 -9.89
C LYS A 137 -4.29 -15.89 -8.52
N LYS A 138 -3.49 -16.25 -7.51
CA LYS A 138 -3.96 -16.42 -6.12
C LYS A 138 -4.52 -15.11 -5.58
N VAL A 139 -3.77 -14.01 -5.70
CA VAL A 139 -4.19 -12.66 -5.29
C VAL A 139 -5.54 -12.29 -5.92
N LEU A 140 -5.68 -12.42 -7.25
CA LEU A 140 -6.92 -12.11 -7.96
C LEU A 140 -8.10 -12.96 -7.47
N ASN A 141 -7.87 -14.25 -7.20
CA ASN A 141 -8.91 -15.15 -6.73
C ASN A 141 -9.36 -14.82 -5.30
N GLU A 142 -8.44 -14.66 -4.36
CA GLU A 142 -8.78 -14.41 -2.96
C GLU A 142 -9.45 -13.05 -2.78
N THR A 143 -8.95 -12.01 -3.45
CA THR A 143 -9.58 -10.68 -3.41
C THR A 143 -10.95 -10.67 -4.08
N ASN A 144 -11.15 -11.44 -5.16
CA ASN A 144 -12.47 -11.59 -5.79
C ASN A 144 -13.48 -12.31 -4.89
N LYS A 145 -13.05 -13.26 -4.04
CA LYS A 145 -13.97 -13.92 -3.09
C LYS A 145 -14.61 -12.92 -2.12
N ILE A 146 -13.87 -11.88 -1.73
CA ILE A 146 -14.30 -10.85 -0.79
C ILE A 146 -15.05 -9.73 -1.51
N VAL A 147 -14.44 -9.13 -2.53
CA VAL A 147 -14.98 -7.95 -3.22
C VAL A 147 -16.17 -8.29 -4.12
N LYS A 148 -16.15 -9.47 -4.75
CA LYS A 148 -17.01 -9.84 -5.90
C LYS A 148 -16.86 -8.81 -7.02
N PHE A 149 -15.85 -8.98 -7.86
CA PHE A 149 -15.43 -7.97 -8.86
C PHE A 149 -16.56 -7.57 -9.80
N ASP A 150 -17.42 -8.51 -10.18
CA ASP A 150 -18.60 -8.29 -11.02
C ASP A 150 -19.63 -7.31 -10.42
N THR A 151 -19.61 -7.12 -9.10
CA THR A 151 -20.49 -6.16 -8.42
C THR A 151 -19.93 -4.74 -8.37
N CYS A 152 -18.69 -4.53 -8.86
CA CYS A 152 -18.01 -3.23 -8.82
C CYS A 152 -17.94 -2.60 -10.21
N VAL A 153 -18.14 -1.28 -10.26
CA VAL A 153 -17.91 -0.47 -11.46
C VAL A 153 -16.42 -0.42 -11.78
N ASN A 154 -15.55 -0.21 -10.79
CA ASN A 154 -14.12 -0.47 -10.90
C ASN A 154 -13.57 -1.20 -9.68
N VAL A 155 -12.57 -2.04 -9.94
CA VAL A 155 -11.74 -2.72 -8.96
C VAL A 155 -10.34 -2.15 -9.10
N ASN A 156 -9.94 -1.30 -8.16
CA ASN A 156 -8.69 -0.53 -8.24
C ASN A 156 -7.60 -1.23 -7.42
N PHE A 157 -6.55 -1.68 -8.09
CA PHE A 157 -5.38 -2.31 -7.48
C PHE A 157 -4.28 -1.28 -7.23
N THR A 158 -3.68 -1.34 -6.05
CA THR A 158 -2.59 -0.46 -5.62
C THR A 158 -1.62 -1.20 -4.69
N GLY A 159 -0.60 -0.51 -4.18
CA GLY A 159 0.39 -1.06 -3.25
C GLY A 159 1.73 -1.40 -3.91
N GLY A 160 2.73 -1.69 -3.07
CA GLY A 160 4.11 -1.89 -3.51
C GLY A 160 4.29 -3.10 -4.42
N THR A 161 3.53 -4.16 -4.18
CA THR A 161 3.61 -5.41 -4.96
C THR A 161 3.15 -5.23 -6.42
N ILE A 162 2.41 -4.17 -6.73
CA ILE A 162 2.03 -3.83 -8.10
C ILE A 162 3.27 -3.50 -8.96
N GLU A 163 4.26 -2.83 -8.39
CA GLU A 163 5.50 -2.50 -9.12
C GLU A 163 6.32 -3.75 -9.42
N LEU A 164 6.29 -4.76 -8.56
CA LEU A 164 6.86 -6.08 -8.85
C LEU A 164 6.18 -6.73 -10.06
N PHE A 165 4.85 -6.71 -10.14
CA PHE A 165 4.15 -7.25 -11.32
C PHE A 165 4.53 -6.49 -12.60
N LYS A 166 4.55 -5.16 -12.55
CA LYS A 166 4.92 -4.31 -13.70
C LYS A 166 6.36 -4.55 -14.15
N SER A 167 7.32 -4.60 -13.23
CA SER A 167 8.74 -4.78 -13.55
C SER A 167 9.01 -6.12 -14.25
N GLN A 168 8.18 -7.13 -13.97
CA GLN A 168 8.24 -8.45 -14.61
C GLN A 168 7.35 -8.58 -15.87
N GLY A 169 6.77 -7.47 -16.32
CA GLY A 169 5.93 -7.40 -17.52
C GLY A 169 4.60 -8.13 -17.37
N LEU A 170 4.03 -8.18 -16.15
CA LEU A 170 2.70 -8.72 -15.89
C LEU A 170 1.68 -7.57 -15.84
N ASN A 171 0.80 -7.54 -16.84
CA ASN A 171 -0.39 -6.68 -16.84
C ASN A 171 -1.65 -7.54 -16.67
N PHE A 172 -2.52 -7.15 -15.75
CA PHE A 172 -3.77 -7.84 -15.45
C PHE A 172 -4.99 -6.90 -15.50
N GLU A 173 -4.83 -5.67 -15.99
CA GLU A 173 -5.96 -4.78 -16.25
C GLU A 173 -6.86 -5.40 -17.32
N LYS A 174 -8.11 -5.66 -16.95
CA LYS A 174 -9.11 -6.26 -17.83
C LYS A 174 -10.51 -5.87 -17.37
N GLY A 175 -11.31 -5.33 -18.30
CA GLY A 175 -12.66 -4.86 -17.98
C GLY A 175 -12.64 -3.77 -16.91
N ASN A 176 -13.28 -4.04 -15.77
CA ASN A 176 -13.38 -3.14 -14.62
C ASN A 176 -12.19 -3.23 -13.65
N ILE A 177 -11.24 -4.15 -13.86
CA ILE A 177 -10.00 -4.23 -13.08
C ILE A 177 -9.01 -3.19 -13.61
N LYS A 178 -8.54 -2.31 -12.72
CA LYS A 178 -7.63 -1.20 -13.00
C LYS A 178 -6.47 -1.18 -12.03
N ILE A 179 -5.31 -0.72 -12.49
CA ILE A 179 -4.17 -0.40 -11.62
C ILE A 179 -4.16 1.11 -11.39
N MET A 180 -4.10 1.53 -10.13
CA MET A 180 -4.00 2.95 -9.78
C MET A 180 -2.67 3.54 -10.27
N LYS A 181 -2.69 4.83 -10.63
CA LYS A 181 -1.47 5.58 -10.98
C LYS A 181 -0.57 5.66 -9.76
N GLU A 182 0.74 5.42 -9.96
CA GLU A 182 1.75 5.48 -8.90
C GLU A 182 1.37 4.66 -7.65
N PRO A 183 1.16 3.34 -7.80
CA PRO A 183 0.51 2.48 -6.80
C PRO A 183 1.24 2.43 -5.45
N VAL A 184 2.57 2.58 -5.44
CA VAL A 184 3.37 2.68 -4.20
C VAL A 184 3.00 3.92 -3.38
N PHE A 185 2.53 4.99 -4.02
CA PHE A 185 2.32 6.29 -3.40
C PHE A 185 0.85 6.62 -3.12
N THR A 186 -0.10 5.75 -3.47
CA THR A 186 -1.53 6.10 -3.36
C THR A 186 -1.97 6.38 -1.93
N ASN A 187 -1.47 5.62 -0.95
CA ASN A 187 -1.79 5.86 0.46
C ASN A 187 -1.29 7.23 0.93
N VAL A 188 -0.07 7.61 0.56
CA VAL A 188 0.51 8.90 0.96
C VAL A 188 -0.18 10.06 0.24
N LYS A 189 -0.37 9.94 -1.08
CA LYS A 189 -1.03 10.98 -1.89
C LYS A 189 -2.49 11.20 -1.49
N GLY A 190 -3.23 10.12 -1.26
CA GLY A 190 -4.62 10.21 -0.83
C GLY A 190 -4.76 10.70 0.62
N SER A 191 -3.85 10.30 1.53
CA SER A 191 -3.75 10.92 2.87
C SER A 191 -3.54 12.42 2.79
N LYS A 192 -2.64 12.88 1.90
CA LYS A 192 -2.42 14.31 1.67
C LYS A 192 -3.71 15.01 1.23
N MET A 193 -4.48 14.44 0.30
CA MET A 193 -5.75 15.03 -0.15
C MET A 193 -6.77 15.16 0.99
N PHE A 194 -6.88 14.15 1.86
CA PHE A 194 -7.73 14.24 3.05
C PHE A 194 -7.28 15.36 3.99
N LEU A 195 -5.97 15.46 4.26
CA LEU A 195 -5.43 16.46 5.17
C LEU A 195 -5.55 17.88 4.61
N ASP A 196 -5.25 18.07 3.32
CA ASP A 196 -5.43 19.35 2.64
C ASP A 196 -6.88 19.81 2.75
N ALA A 197 -7.85 18.92 2.50
CA ALA A 197 -9.27 19.25 2.63
C ALA A 197 -9.64 19.60 4.08
N LYS A 198 -9.19 18.80 5.06
CA LYS A 198 -9.48 19.01 6.49
C LYS A 198 -8.94 20.36 6.99
N TYR A 199 -7.70 20.69 6.65
CA TYR A 199 -7.02 21.87 7.19
C TYR A 199 -7.22 23.15 6.36
N LYS A 200 -7.54 23.07 5.06
CA LYS A 200 -8.02 24.25 4.31
C LYS A 200 -9.37 24.74 4.84
N ILE A 201 -10.31 23.82 5.05
CA ILE A 201 -11.63 24.14 5.64
C ILE A 201 -11.47 24.76 7.05
N ALA A 202 -10.51 24.25 7.85
CA ALA A 202 -10.24 24.81 9.18
C ALA A 202 -9.59 26.20 9.16
N ALA A 203 -8.95 26.59 8.04
CA ALA A 203 -8.35 27.90 7.85
C ALA A 203 -9.34 28.95 7.30
N GLY A 204 -10.57 28.55 6.94
CA GLY A 204 -11.58 29.45 6.36
C GLY A 204 -11.33 29.82 4.89
N GLU A 205 -10.52 29.03 4.18
CA GLU A 205 -10.32 29.09 2.72
C GLU A 205 -11.24 28.09 2.00
#